data_AF-A0A524LM02-F1
#
_entry.id   AF-A0A524LM02-F1
#
_cell.length_a   1.000
_cell.length_b   1.000
_cell.length_c   1.000
_cell.angle_alpha   90.00
_cell.angle_beta   90.00
_cell.angle_gamma   90.00
#
_symmetry.space_group_name_H-M   'P 1'
#
loop_
_entity.id
_entity.type
_entity.pdbx_description
1 polymer ?
#
loop_
_entity_poly.entity_id
_entity_poly.type
_entity_poly.pdbx_seq_one_letter_code
_entity_poly.pdbx_strand_id
1 'polypeptide(L)'
;MVLGVTLTPQMVSMMLTVQLPAQIALFLLLSLQTFEFSKRNRGCRGIMPIDKTFRDTWKKIGQHEGHHVWQSDNDESSMIHGNIVGVDFFLCYGCEKCITACPTNVFVTFTDEREQSIVDPVNESDCILCLVCEIVCPIEAISIKSESGSEDTMNALLQGSK
;
A
#
# COMPACT_ATOMS: atom_id res chain seq x y z
N MET A 1 -84.69 0.00 19.91
CA MET A 1 -84.31 1.37 19.51
C MET A 1 -82.87 1.32 19.05
N VAL A 2 -82.66 1.30 17.74
CA VAL A 2 -81.35 1.05 17.10
C VAL A 2 -80.84 2.39 16.59
N LEU A 3 -79.71 2.86 17.13
CA LEU A 3 -79.00 4.07 16.68
C LEU A 3 -78.09 3.69 15.51
N GLY A 4 -78.51 4.05 14.29
CA GLY A 4 -77.68 3.97 13.08
C GLY A 4 -76.90 5.27 12.90
N VAL A 5 -75.58 5.20 13.00
CA VAL A 5 -74.66 6.31 12.74
C VAL A 5 -74.37 6.34 11.24
N THR A 6 -74.81 7.40 10.56
CA THR A 6 -74.52 7.64 9.14
C THR A 6 -73.11 8.20 8.98
N LEU A 7 -72.22 7.44 8.33
CA LEU A 7 -70.88 7.87 7.95
C LEU A 7 -70.95 8.76 6.70
N THR A 8 -70.38 9.97 6.76
CA THR A 8 -70.26 10.91 5.64
C THR A 8 -68.97 10.68 4.84
N PRO A 9 -68.94 10.96 3.52
CA PRO A 9 -67.87 10.52 2.62
C PRO A 9 -66.65 11.46 2.55
N GLN A 10 -66.40 12.27 3.59
CA GLN A 10 -65.37 13.33 3.52
C GLN A 10 -63.96 12.91 3.96
N MET A 11 -63.71 11.61 4.19
CA MET A 11 -62.45 11.10 4.77
C MET A 11 -61.45 10.45 3.79
N VAL A 12 -61.59 10.61 2.46
CA VAL A 12 -60.72 9.93 1.47
C VAL A 12 -59.81 10.89 0.67
N SER A 13 -59.59 12.12 1.13
CA SER A 13 -58.73 13.09 0.42
C SER A 13 -57.73 13.80 1.34
N MET A 14 -56.93 13.04 2.08
CA MET A 14 -55.74 13.57 2.79
C MET A 14 -54.52 12.64 2.68
N MET A 15 -54.44 11.84 1.62
CA MET A 15 -53.34 10.87 1.41
C MET A 15 -52.42 11.19 0.23
N LEU A 16 -52.55 12.34 -0.44
CA LEU A 16 -51.65 12.69 -1.55
C LEU A 16 -51.32 14.19 -1.51
N THR A 17 -50.20 14.55 -0.89
CA THR A 17 -49.30 15.66 -1.27
C THR A 17 -48.29 15.93 -0.15
N VAL A 18 -47.47 14.92 0.20
CA VAL A 18 -46.16 15.23 0.78
C VAL A 18 -45.28 15.66 -0.38
N GLN A 19 -45.29 16.96 -0.65
CA GLN A 19 -44.37 17.62 -1.56
C GLN A 19 -42.96 17.45 -0.96
N LEU A 20 -42.23 16.40 -1.36
CA LEU A 20 -40.79 16.36 -1.12
C LEU A 20 -40.18 17.55 -1.87
N PRO A 21 -39.48 18.47 -1.20
CA PRO A 21 -38.85 19.59 -1.88
C PRO A 21 -37.81 19.04 -2.85
N ALA A 22 -37.89 19.46 -4.11
CA ALA A 22 -36.94 19.14 -5.18
C ALA A 22 -35.46 19.43 -4.83
N GLN A 23 -35.18 20.02 -3.67
CA GLN A 23 -33.86 20.29 -3.12
C GLN A 23 -33.14 19.04 -2.57
N ILE A 24 -33.86 17.99 -2.15
CA ILE A 24 -33.22 16.78 -1.56
C ILE A 24 -32.57 15.90 -2.64
N ALA A 25 -33.15 15.85 -3.85
CA ALA A 25 -32.60 15.08 -4.97
C ALA A 25 -31.26 15.65 -5.50
N LEU A 26 -31.05 16.97 -5.39
CA LEU A 26 -29.82 17.62 -5.84
C LEU A 26 -28.64 17.34 -4.88
N PHE A 27 -28.89 17.22 -3.58
CA PHE A 27 -27.87 16.85 -2.59
C PHE A 27 -27.39 15.41 -2.75
N LEU A 28 -28.27 14.45 -3.09
CA LEU A 28 -27.89 13.07 -3.36
C LEU A 28 -27.07 12.93 -4.66
N LEU A 29 -27.37 13.71 -5.70
CA LEU A 29 -26.59 13.72 -6.94
C LEU A 29 -25.20 14.37 -6.77
N LEU A 30 -25.07 15.43 -5.96
CA LEU A 30 -23.75 15.99 -5.63
C LEU A 30 -22.90 15.04 -4.75
N SER A 31 -23.53 14.25 -3.87
CA SER A 31 -22.82 13.24 -3.07
C SER A 31 -22.32 12.04 -3.89
N LEU A 32 -22.97 11.71 -5.01
CA LEU A 32 -22.49 10.69 -5.96
C LEU A 32 -21.36 11.21 -6.86
N GLN A 33 -21.26 12.52 -7.10
CA GLN A 33 -20.16 13.10 -7.88
C GLN A 33 -18.86 13.25 -7.06
N THR A 34 -18.93 13.46 -5.74
CA THR A 34 -17.71 13.45 -4.89
C THR A 34 -17.19 12.04 -4.62
N PHE A 35 -18.04 11.01 -4.67
CA PHE A 35 -17.60 9.61 -4.55
C PHE A 35 -16.79 9.13 -5.78
N GLU A 36 -17.08 9.68 -6.97
CA GLU A 36 -16.33 9.38 -8.20
C GLU A 36 -15.10 10.30 -8.41
N PHE A 37 -15.02 11.45 -7.73
CA PHE A 37 -13.84 12.32 -7.84
C PHE A 37 -12.63 11.83 -7.02
N SER A 38 -12.86 10.98 -6.00
CA SER A 38 -11.76 10.25 -5.33
C SER A 38 -11.08 9.20 -6.24
N LYS A 39 -11.73 8.83 -7.36
CA LYS A 39 -11.26 7.77 -8.26
C LYS A 39 -10.81 8.27 -9.64
N ARG A 40 -10.69 9.58 -9.86
CA ARG A 40 -10.27 10.14 -11.17
C ARG A 40 -9.15 11.17 -11.06
N ASN A 41 -8.00 10.76 -10.51
CA ASN A 41 -6.68 11.16 -11.02
C ASN A 41 -5.49 10.42 -10.37
N ARG A 42 -5.66 9.15 -9.98
CA ARG A 42 -4.51 8.25 -9.85
C ARG A 42 -4.43 7.48 -11.16
N GLY A 43 -3.85 8.13 -12.18
CA GLY A 43 -3.41 7.46 -13.39
C GLY A 43 -2.65 6.20 -13.00
N CYS A 44 -2.68 5.19 -13.86
CA CYS A 44 -2.03 3.90 -13.66
C CYS A 44 -0.56 4.06 -13.18
N ARG A 45 -0.33 4.28 -11.89
CA ARG A 45 0.89 3.87 -11.22
C ARG A 45 0.72 2.36 -11.20
N GLY A 46 1.15 1.72 -12.29
CA GLY A 46 1.37 0.29 -12.27
C GLY A 46 2.15 -0.01 -11.00
N ILE A 47 1.77 -1.08 -10.31
CA ILE A 47 2.51 -1.55 -9.14
C ILE A 47 3.94 -1.79 -9.65
N MET A 48 4.83 -0.84 -9.42
CA MET A 48 6.24 -1.01 -9.73
C MET A 48 6.87 -1.66 -8.51
N PRO A 49 7.58 -2.78 -8.70
CA PRO A 49 8.33 -3.39 -7.62
C PRO A 49 9.42 -2.42 -7.12
N ILE A 50 9.96 -2.70 -5.94
CA ILE A 50 11.13 -1.99 -5.43
C ILE A 50 12.25 -1.94 -6.48
N ASP A 51 12.88 -0.78 -6.63
CA ASP A 51 14.06 -0.63 -7.47
C ASP A 51 15.22 -1.40 -6.83
N LYS A 52 15.51 -2.62 -7.31
CA LYS A 52 16.59 -3.46 -6.75
C LYS A 52 18.00 -2.85 -6.88
N THR A 53 18.16 -1.79 -7.69
CA THR A 53 19.45 -1.09 -7.89
C THR A 53 19.69 0.04 -6.89
N PHE A 54 18.75 0.33 -5.98
CA PHE A 54 18.82 1.47 -5.05
C PHE A 54 20.13 1.57 -4.26
N ARG A 55 20.78 0.45 -3.98
CA ARG A 55 22.05 0.38 -3.23
C ARG A 55 23.22 1.05 -3.97
N ASP A 56 23.13 1.09 -5.30
CA ASP A 56 24.16 1.64 -6.18
C ASP A 56 23.75 3.01 -6.74
N THR A 57 22.45 3.21 -6.95
CA THR A 57 21.93 4.37 -7.68
C THR A 57 21.34 5.47 -6.80
N TRP A 58 20.90 5.16 -5.58
CA TRP A 58 20.21 6.13 -4.73
C TRP A 58 21.13 6.74 -3.67
N LYS A 59 20.73 7.91 -3.15
CA LYS A 59 21.48 8.62 -2.13
C LYS A 59 21.16 8.07 -0.75
N LYS A 60 22.21 7.74 0.01
CA LYS A 60 22.08 7.44 1.44
C LYS A 60 21.89 8.74 2.23
N ILE A 61 20.74 8.88 2.89
CA ILE A 61 20.38 10.12 3.61
C ILE A 61 20.56 10.02 5.12
N GLY A 62 20.59 8.81 5.67
CA GLY A 62 20.73 8.63 7.11
C GLY A 62 20.68 7.17 7.56
N GLN A 63 20.34 7.00 8.84
CA GLN A 63 20.12 5.72 9.48
C GLN A 63 18.85 5.76 10.33
N HIS A 64 18.13 4.64 10.38
CA HIS A 64 16.95 4.40 11.20
C HIS A 64 17.18 3.08 11.94
N GLU A 65 17.03 3.06 13.27
CA GLU A 65 17.17 1.85 14.10
C GLU A 65 18.38 0.95 13.74
N GLY A 66 19.53 1.58 13.41
CA GLY A 66 20.79 0.89 13.10
C GLY A 66 21.01 0.48 11.64
N HIS A 67 20.04 0.68 10.75
CA HIS A 67 20.17 0.38 9.31
C HIS A 67 20.11 1.64 8.43
N HIS A 68 20.57 1.53 7.17
CA HIS A 68 20.62 2.67 6.24
C HIS A 68 19.24 3.08 5.72
N VAL A 69 19.06 4.38 5.50
CA VAL A 69 17.90 4.94 4.78
C VAL A 69 18.37 5.55 3.45
N TRP A 70 17.71 5.17 2.37
CA TRP A 70 18.00 5.55 1.01
C TRP A 70 16.85 6.37 0.43
N GLN A 71 17.17 7.42 -0.31
CA GLN A 71 16.20 8.30 -0.96
C GLN A 71 16.50 8.41 -2.45
N SER A 72 15.44 8.33 -3.26
CA SER A 72 15.53 8.53 -4.71
C SER A 72 15.75 10.01 -5.05
N ASP A 73 16.60 10.29 -6.03
CA ASP A 73 16.79 11.65 -6.54
C ASP A 73 15.57 12.14 -7.36
N ASN A 74 14.77 11.20 -7.89
CA ASN A 74 13.65 11.51 -8.78
C ASN A 74 12.30 11.62 -8.03
N ASP A 75 12.20 11.03 -6.84
CA ASP A 75 10.99 11.02 -6.03
C ASP A 75 11.36 11.08 -4.54
N GLU A 76 11.24 12.28 -3.96
CA GLU A 76 11.55 12.54 -2.56
C GLU A 76 10.68 11.71 -1.60
N SER A 77 9.52 11.22 -2.06
CA SER A 77 8.60 10.41 -1.24
C SER A 77 8.96 8.92 -1.19
N SER A 78 9.84 8.45 -2.09
CA SER A 78 10.28 7.06 -2.11
C SER A 78 11.53 6.90 -1.25
N MET A 79 11.37 6.19 -0.14
CA MET A 79 12.43 5.91 0.81
C MET A 79 12.54 4.41 1.05
N ILE A 80 13.76 3.88 0.98
CA ILE A 80 14.04 2.47 1.25
C ILE A 80 14.84 2.38 2.54
N HIS A 81 14.38 1.53 3.45
CA HIS A 81 15.04 1.24 4.72
C HIS A 81 15.74 -0.11 4.64
N GLY A 82 16.99 -0.16 5.11
CA GLY A 82 17.82 -1.36 5.13
C GLY A 82 18.85 -1.44 4.00
N ASN A 83 19.90 -2.22 4.23
CA ASN A 83 21.00 -2.45 3.31
C ASN A 83 21.11 -3.93 2.88
N ILE A 84 21.15 -4.86 3.82
CA ILE A 84 21.05 -6.30 3.56
C ILE A 84 19.63 -6.63 3.13
N VAL A 85 18.63 -6.11 3.86
CA VAL A 85 17.21 -6.29 3.58
C VAL A 85 16.58 -4.93 3.38
N GLY A 86 16.35 -4.53 2.13
CA GLY A 86 15.69 -3.27 1.77
C GLY A 86 14.18 -3.41 1.79
N VAL A 87 13.47 -2.48 2.44
CA VAL A 87 12.02 -2.33 2.39
C VAL A 87 11.68 -0.93 1.91
N ASP A 88 10.93 -0.83 0.82
CA ASP A 88 10.40 0.44 0.32
C ASP A 88 9.18 0.86 1.17
N PHE A 89 9.36 1.93 1.94
CA PHE A 89 8.33 2.45 2.86
C PHE A 89 7.16 3.10 2.13
N PHE A 90 7.37 3.58 0.91
CA PHE A 90 6.30 4.16 0.10
C PHE A 90 5.39 3.08 -0.49
N LEU A 91 5.99 1.96 -0.90
CA LEU A 91 5.27 0.81 -1.46
C LEU A 91 4.62 -0.08 -0.37
N CYS A 92 5.28 -0.23 0.78
CA CYS A 92 4.78 -1.07 1.87
C CYS A 92 3.46 -0.53 2.43
N TYR A 93 2.46 -1.41 2.55
CA TYR A 93 1.15 -1.09 3.15
C TYR A 93 0.86 -1.90 4.41
N GLY A 94 1.89 -2.53 5.00
CA GLY A 94 1.76 -3.20 6.30
C GLY A 94 0.93 -4.48 6.30
N CYS A 95 1.03 -5.32 5.27
CA CYS A 95 0.29 -6.60 5.25
C CYS A 95 0.88 -7.69 6.17
N GLU A 96 2.05 -7.45 6.75
CA GLU A 96 2.75 -8.29 7.74
C GLU A 96 3.05 -9.75 7.32
N LYS A 97 2.87 -10.08 6.03
CA LYS A 97 3.23 -11.40 5.48
C LYS A 97 4.71 -11.72 5.65
N CYS A 98 5.58 -10.73 5.45
CA CYS A 98 7.03 -10.87 5.64
C CYS A 98 7.40 -11.13 7.11
N ILE A 99 6.70 -10.52 8.07
CA ILE A 99 6.90 -10.78 9.51
C ILE A 99 6.57 -12.24 9.80
N THR A 100 5.40 -12.72 9.37
CA THR A 100 4.96 -14.10 9.60
C THR A 100 5.88 -15.13 8.92
N ALA A 101 6.40 -14.80 7.73
CA ALA A 101 7.21 -15.71 6.94
C ALA A 101 8.69 -15.75 7.34
N CYS A 102 9.18 -14.76 8.10
CA CYS A 102 10.60 -14.65 8.43
C CYS A 102 10.98 -15.56 9.60
N PRO A 103 11.85 -16.58 9.40
CA PRO A 103 12.23 -17.50 10.48
C PRO A 103 13.17 -16.87 11.53
N THR A 104 13.79 -15.72 11.23
CA THR A 104 14.76 -15.04 12.10
C THR A 104 14.26 -13.69 12.64
N ASN A 105 12.97 -13.36 12.46
CA ASN A 105 12.36 -12.14 13.00
C ASN A 105 13.10 -10.84 12.61
N VAL A 106 13.49 -10.73 11.33
CA VAL A 106 14.15 -9.53 10.76
C VAL A 106 13.28 -8.27 10.89
N PHE A 107 11.96 -8.45 10.81
CA PHE A 107 11.00 -7.39 10.59
C PHE A 107 10.19 -7.06 11.84
N VAL A 108 9.89 -5.78 12.03
CA VAL A 108 8.96 -5.28 13.07
C VAL A 108 7.90 -4.36 12.45
N THR A 109 6.74 -4.24 13.08
CA THR A 109 5.72 -3.26 12.68
C THR A 109 6.16 -1.85 13.11
N PHE A 110 6.02 -0.88 12.22
CA PHE A 110 6.38 0.52 12.43
C PHE A 110 5.26 1.45 11.92
N THR A 111 5.11 2.63 12.53
CA THR A 111 4.16 3.65 12.05
C THR A 111 4.94 4.78 11.41
N ASP A 112 4.76 4.99 10.12
CA ASP A 112 5.47 6.02 9.36
C ASP A 112 4.93 7.43 9.61
N GLU A 113 5.56 8.43 9.00
CA GLU A 113 5.15 9.84 9.07
C GLU A 113 3.75 10.10 8.49
N ARG A 114 3.21 9.15 7.72
CA ARG A 114 1.88 9.20 7.11
C ARG A 114 0.83 8.51 7.99
N GLU A 115 1.18 8.18 9.24
CA GLU A 115 0.36 7.42 10.20
C GLU A 115 -0.08 6.05 9.64
N GLN A 116 0.70 5.47 8.73
CA GLN A 116 0.45 4.16 8.16
C GLN A 116 1.26 3.11 8.90
N SER A 117 0.60 2.00 9.24
CA SER A 117 1.29 0.80 9.73
C SER A 117 2.03 0.16 8.56
N ILE A 118 3.36 0.10 8.66
CA ILE A 118 4.26 -0.50 7.70
C ILE A 118 5.22 -1.46 8.43
N VAL A 119 6.21 -1.99 7.70
CA VAL A 119 7.16 -2.98 8.22
C VAL A 119 8.59 -2.46 8.05
N ASP A 120 9.40 -2.58 9.10
CA ASP A 120 10.77 -2.07 9.18
C ASP A 120 11.78 -3.23 9.41
N PRO A 121 12.89 -3.34 8.65
CA PRO A 121 13.87 -4.43 8.78
C PRO A 121 14.93 -4.15 9.86
N VAL A 122 14.50 -3.89 11.10
CA VAL A 122 15.40 -3.52 12.23
C VAL A 122 16.52 -4.54 12.46
N ASN A 123 16.22 -5.84 12.35
CA ASN A 123 17.20 -6.91 12.58
C ASN A 123 17.77 -7.46 11.26
N GLU A 124 18.04 -6.61 10.27
CA GLU A 124 18.53 -7.06 8.95
C GLU A 124 19.85 -7.86 9.01
N SER A 125 20.65 -7.70 10.06
CA SER A 125 21.85 -8.50 10.33
C SER A 125 21.57 -9.99 10.53
N ASP A 126 20.35 -10.34 10.97
CA ASP A 126 19.94 -11.72 11.26
C ASP A 126 19.33 -12.41 10.03
N CYS A 127 19.35 -11.74 8.88
CA CYS A 127 18.83 -12.28 7.63
C CYS A 127 19.71 -13.44 7.14
N ILE A 128 19.09 -14.61 6.99
CA ILE A 128 19.74 -15.82 6.44
C ILE A 128 19.58 -15.96 4.91
N LEU A 129 19.17 -14.89 4.22
CA LEU A 129 19.01 -14.85 2.76
C LEU A 129 18.09 -15.95 2.19
N CYS A 130 17.04 -16.33 2.93
CA CYS A 130 16.10 -17.38 2.49
C CYS A 130 15.15 -16.95 1.36
N LEU A 131 15.11 -15.64 1.03
CA LEU A 131 14.30 -15.03 -0.03
C LEU A 131 12.77 -15.15 0.10
N VAL A 132 12.27 -15.80 1.15
CA VAL A 132 10.82 -16.00 1.35
C VAL A 132 10.08 -14.66 1.45
N CYS A 133 10.66 -13.66 2.12
CA CYS A 133 10.03 -12.35 2.27
C CYS A 133 9.85 -11.59 0.95
N GLU A 134 10.75 -11.76 -0.04
CA GLU A 134 10.55 -11.20 -1.38
C GLU A 134 9.34 -11.84 -2.07
N ILE A 135 9.22 -13.16 -1.98
CA ILE A 135 8.19 -13.95 -2.68
C ILE A 135 6.80 -13.70 -2.10
N VAL A 136 6.69 -13.59 -0.76
CA VAL A 136 5.39 -13.41 -0.10
C VAL A 136 4.89 -11.97 -0.14
N CYS A 137 5.74 -11.01 -0.53
CA CYS A 137 5.35 -9.60 -0.62
C CYS A 137 4.49 -9.39 -1.88
N PRO A 138 3.19 -9.08 -1.75
CA PRO A 138 2.26 -9.04 -2.88
C PRO A 138 2.48 -7.85 -3.82
N ILE A 139 3.24 -6.84 -3.37
CA ILE A 139 3.57 -5.62 -4.11
C ILE A 139 5.08 -5.48 -4.31
N GLU A 140 5.85 -6.53 -3.97
CA GLU A 140 7.30 -6.61 -4.20
C GLU A 140 8.08 -5.40 -3.62
N ALA A 141 7.73 -4.94 -2.42
CA ALA A 141 8.42 -3.84 -1.72
C ALA A 141 9.73 -4.26 -1.04
N ILE A 142 10.13 -5.52 -1.12
CA ILE A 142 11.28 -6.05 -0.38
C ILE A 142 12.35 -6.51 -1.36
N SER A 143 13.60 -6.11 -1.11
CA SER A 143 14.78 -6.56 -1.84
C SER A 143 15.88 -6.99 -0.88
N ILE A 144 16.29 -8.25 -0.95
CA ILE A 144 17.45 -8.80 -0.27
C ILE A 144 18.68 -8.58 -1.16
N LYS A 145 19.77 -8.15 -0.54
CA LYS A 145 21.08 -8.09 -1.19
C LYS A 145 21.56 -9.51 -1.47
N SER A 146 21.34 -10.01 -2.67
CA SER A 146 22.06 -11.19 -3.16
C SER A 146 23.47 -10.76 -3.52
N GLU A 147 24.47 -11.41 -2.93
CA GLU A 147 25.82 -11.34 -3.48
C GLU A 147 25.73 -11.91 -4.89
N SER A 148 25.95 -11.07 -5.91
CA SER A 148 25.95 -11.53 -7.29
C SER A 148 26.93 -12.70 -7.35
N GLY A 149 26.44 -13.87 -7.75
CA GLY A 149 27.31 -15.02 -7.98
C GLY A 149 28.36 -14.54 -8.98
N SER A 150 29.60 -14.40 -8.50
CA SER A 150 30.69 -13.64 -9.13
C SER A 150 30.57 -13.62 -10.64
N GLU A 151 30.37 -12.43 -11.23
CA GLU A 151 30.53 -12.28 -12.67
C GLU A 151 31.90 -12.83 -13.11
N ASP A 152 32.89 -12.88 -12.21
CA ASP A 152 34.17 -13.56 -12.40
C ASP A 152 34.05 -15.05 -12.72
N THR A 153 33.12 -15.79 -12.09
CA THR A 153 32.89 -17.21 -12.42
C THR A 153 32.24 -17.34 -13.78
N MET A 154 31.24 -16.51 -14.12
CA MET A 154 30.64 -16.54 -15.46
C MET A 154 31.62 -16.08 -16.54
N ASN A 155 32.44 -15.07 -16.26
CA ASN A 155 33.50 -14.59 -17.12
C ASN A 155 34.58 -15.66 -17.31
N ALA A 156 34.96 -16.38 -16.25
CA ALA A 156 35.90 -17.51 -16.33
C ALA A 156 35.34 -18.68 -17.17
N LEU A 157 34.04 -18.98 -17.05
CA LEU A 157 33.38 -20.02 -17.84
C LEU A 157 33.22 -19.62 -19.31
N LEU A 158 32.90 -18.36 -19.60
CA LEU A 158 32.74 -17.86 -20.97
C LEU A 158 34.08 -17.62 -21.68
N GLN A 159 35.15 -17.33 -20.93
CA GLN A 159 36.49 -17.11 -21.48
C GLN A 159 37.31 -18.42 -21.62
N GLY A 160 36.78 -19.56 -21.17
CA GLY A 160 37.45 -20.86 -21.16
C GLY A 160 37.15 -21.74 -22.37
N SER A 161 37.62 -21.37 -23.56
CA SER A 161 37.84 -22.30 -24.69
C SER A 161 38.90 -21.73 -25.62
N LYS A 162 40.17 -21.87 -25.23
CA LYS A 162 41.33 -21.78 -26.12
C LYS A 162 42.15 -23.04 -26.01
#